data_AF-A0A0A6DA22-F1
#
_entry.id   AF-A0A0A6DA22-F1
#
_cell.length_a   1.000
_cell.length_b   1.000
_cell.length_c   1.000
_cell.angle_alpha   90.00
_cell.angle_beta   90.00
_cell.angle_gamma   90.00
#
_symmetry.space_group_name_H-M   'P 1'
#
loop_
_entity.id
_entity.type
_entity.pdbx_description
1 polymer ?
#
loop_
_entity_poly.entity_id
_entity_poly.type
_entity_poly.pdbx_seq_one_letter_code
_entity_poly.pdbx_strand_id
1 'polypeptide(L)'
;MKNESVTVSNKITFALLASEPLSLSPSLYQRTSIYDPTWRIINELNGDGRSTSTTTDLKLNKYKLEAPYIPETTTLKMSNKKTNATFNLEKKGSKVTYSSTGGSVQVSRGWGIITSVVLTVGATSHLHAEAPSVIDGENGIKYLVAGSDARSYSGEDSIEISDDTYFTFVTNTNMYFSVENNSAAAIYMMISNKLEKVENRMLLGFASQGGRYALTGDEENLYPEGISTLVIDDGFSESRAKIEFNHNTFNKTVKISIKSHSADVCELRDSEIVFAL
;
A
#
# COMPACT_ATOMS: atom_id res chain seq x y z
N MET A 1 18.43 22.38 -1.65
CA MET A 1 18.29 20.98 -1.19
C MET A 1 18.71 20.09 -2.36
N LYS A 2 19.52 19.05 -2.12
CA LYS A 2 19.89 18.12 -3.21
C LYS A 2 18.62 17.43 -3.70
N ASN A 3 18.37 17.49 -5.01
CA ASN A 3 17.35 16.69 -5.65
C ASN A 3 17.83 15.23 -5.67
N GLU A 4 17.56 14.52 -4.58
CA GLU A 4 17.82 13.09 -4.54
C GLU A 4 16.80 12.39 -5.43
N SER A 5 17.30 11.59 -6.37
CA SER A 5 16.44 10.66 -7.10
C SER A 5 15.99 9.56 -6.14
N VAL A 6 14.73 9.15 -6.23
CA VAL A 6 14.21 8.03 -5.44
C VAL A 6 13.76 6.91 -6.36
N THR A 7 14.01 5.67 -5.97
CA THR A 7 13.61 4.49 -6.75
C THR A 7 12.64 3.66 -5.93
N VAL A 8 11.46 3.38 -6.49
CA VAL A 8 10.38 2.61 -5.83
C VAL A 8 9.74 1.64 -6.82
N SER A 9 8.86 0.75 -6.35
CA SER A 9 8.03 -0.06 -7.25
C SER A 9 7.20 0.80 -8.20
N ASN A 10 7.05 0.34 -9.44
CA ASN A 10 6.18 0.96 -10.44
C ASN A 10 4.67 0.86 -10.13
N LYS A 11 4.30 0.13 -9.08
CA LYS A 11 2.92 0.03 -8.57
C LYS A 11 2.64 1.04 -7.45
N ILE A 12 3.67 1.69 -6.92
CA ILE A 12 3.53 2.72 -5.88
C ILE A 12 3.05 4.02 -6.53
N THR A 13 1.92 4.52 -6.06
CA THR A 13 1.37 5.82 -6.46
C THR A 13 2.22 6.97 -5.92
N PHE A 14 2.15 8.11 -6.58
CA PHE A 14 2.79 9.34 -6.13
C PHE A 14 1.76 10.39 -5.70
N ALA A 15 2.20 11.25 -4.80
CA ALA A 15 1.50 12.42 -4.30
C ALA A 15 2.03 13.67 -5.02
N LEU A 16 1.13 14.56 -5.44
CA LEU A 16 1.50 15.87 -5.96
C LEU A 16 1.27 16.93 -4.89
N LEU A 17 2.28 17.78 -4.65
CA LEU A 17 2.19 18.91 -3.74
C LEU A 17 2.54 20.22 -4.46
N ALA A 18 1.61 21.16 -4.40
CA ALA A 18 1.78 22.51 -4.91
C ALA A 18 0.97 23.49 -4.06
N SER A 19 1.41 24.74 -4.01
CA SER A 19 0.74 25.85 -3.29
C SER A 19 -0.12 26.74 -4.19
N GLU A 20 -0.02 26.56 -5.51
CA GLU A 20 -0.82 27.24 -6.51
C GLU A 20 -1.31 26.21 -7.53
N PRO A 21 -2.40 26.48 -8.26
CA PRO A 21 -2.83 25.61 -9.33
C PRO A 21 -1.74 25.39 -10.38
N LEU A 22 -1.63 24.16 -10.89
CA LEU A 22 -0.65 23.75 -11.90
C LEU A 22 -1.34 23.02 -13.03
N SER A 23 -1.00 23.35 -14.27
CA SER A 23 -1.30 22.50 -15.43
C SER A 23 -0.35 21.31 -15.46
N LEU A 24 -0.89 20.15 -15.80
CA LEU A 24 -0.21 18.85 -15.84
C LEU A 24 -0.07 18.39 -17.30
N SER A 25 1.11 17.90 -17.66
CA SER A 25 1.37 17.28 -18.94
C SER A 25 2.32 16.10 -18.77
N PRO A 26 1.92 14.86 -19.09
CA PRO A 26 0.58 14.44 -19.53
C PRO A 26 -0.49 14.55 -18.43
N SER A 27 -1.73 14.27 -18.80
CA SER A 27 -2.82 14.01 -17.86
C SER A 27 -2.48 12.84 -16.94
N LEU A 28 -3.02 12.85 -15.73
CA LEU A 28 -2.75 11.82 -14.71
C LEU A 28 -4.04 11.20 -14.19
N TYR A 29 -3.97 9.97 -13.70
CA TYR A 29 -5.05 9.35 -12.97
C TYR A 29 -4.94 9.70 -11.50
N GLN A 30 -6.00 10.26 -10.93
CA GLN A 30 -6.10 10.63 -9.53
C GLN A 30 -7.28 9.92 -8.87
N ARG A 31 -7.07 9.43 -7.65
CA ARG A 31 -8.17 8.93 -6.82
C ARG A 31 -8.95 10.08 -6.21
N THR A 32 -10.28 9.97 -6.24
CA THR A 32 -11.20 11.04 -5.82
C THR A 32 -11.59 10.93 -4.35
N SER A 33 -11.58 9.73 -3.79
CA SER A 33 -11.94 9.45 -2.40
C SER A 33 -11.26 8.18 -1.92
N ILE A 34 -11.06 8.06 -0.60
CA ILE A 34 -10.63 6.79 0.02
C ILE A 34 -11.80 5.81 0.24
N TYR A 35 -13.03 6.24 -0.01
CA TYR A 35 -14.23 5.39 0.05
C TYR A 35 -14.71 4.97 -1.34
N ASP A 36 -14.13 5.56 -2.40
CA ASP A 36 -14.48 5.29 -3.79
C ASP A 36 -13.25 4.69 -4.49
N PRO A 37 -13.34 3.46 -5.04
CA PRO A 37 -12.23 2.85 -5.74
C PRO A 37 -11.94 3.47 -7.11
N THR A 38 -12.78 4.39 -7.61
CA THR A 38 -12.64 4.98 -8.95
C THR A 38 -11.48 5.95 -9.10
N TRP A 39 -10.97 6.00 -10.33
CA TRP A 39 -9.93 6.93 -10.77
C TRP A 39 -10.53 7.92 -11.76
N ARG A 40 -10.14 9.20 -11.65
CA ARG A 40 -10.44 10.22 -12.65
C ARG A 40 -9.18 10.71 -13.33
N ILE A 41 -9.30 11.15 -14.57
CA ILE A 41 -8.23 11.84 -15.26
C ILE A 41 -8.22 13.31 -14.83
N ILE A 42 -7.04 13.83 -14.47
CA ILE A 42 -6.81 15.24 -14.17
C ILE A 42 -5.77 15.84 -15.13
N ASN A 43 -6.02 17.06 -15.56
CA ASN A 43 -5.09 17.88 -16.36
C ASN A 43 -4.53 19.05 -15.55
N GLU A 44 -5.09 19.29 -14.37
CA GLU A 44 -4.74 20.39 -13.50
C GLU A 44 -4.77 19.92 -12.05
N LEU A 45 -3.87 20.47 -11.24
CA LEU A 45 -3.86 20.33 -9.79
C LEU A 45 -4.37 21.63 -9.18
N ASN A 46 -5.26 21.57 -8.20
CA ASN A 46 -5.90 22.75 -7.60
C ASN A 46 -4.98 23.55 -6.64
N GLY A 47 -3.85 22.98 -6.21
CA GLY A 47 -2.86 23.68 -5.36
C GLY A 47 -3.29 23.89 -3.91
N ASP A 48 -4.21 23.09 -3.38
CA ASP A 48 -4.76 23.18 -2.01
C ASP A 48 -3.90 22.45 -0.96
N GLY A 49 -2.72 21.97 -1.34
CA GLY A 49 -1.81 21.23 -0.46
C GLY A 49 -2.29 19.83 -0.07
N ARG A 50 -3.42 19.34 -0.60
CA ARG A 50 -3.94 18.00 -0.30
C ARG A 50 -3.52 17.01 -1.38
N SER A 51 -2.78 15.96 -0.99
CA SER A 51 -2.41 14.91 -1.93
C SER A 51 -3.33 13.70 -1.82
N THR A 52 -3.97 13.32 -2.92
CA THR A 52 -4.53 11.97 -3.10
C THR A 52 -3.64 11.16 -4.05
N SER A 53 -3.80 9.84 -4.03
CA SER A 53 -3.01 8.93 -4.86
C SER A 53 -3.14 9.29 -6.34
N THR A 54 -1.99 9.45 -6.99
CA THR A 54 -1.87 9.76 -8.41
C THR A 54 -0.94 8.76 -9.11
N THR A 55 -1.22 8.44 -10.37
CA THR A 55 -0.40 7.57 -11.22
C THR A 55 -0.46 8.05 -12.67
N THR A 56 0.52 7.65 -13.48
CA THR A 56 0.54 7.95 -14.92
C THR A 56 -0.39 7.03 -15.70
N ASP A 57 -0.61 5.81 -15.20
CA ASP A 57 -1.43 4.81 -15.87
C ASP A 57 -2.07 3.83 -14.89
N LEU A 58 -3.11 3.15 -15.39
CA LEU A 58 -3.81 2.06 -14.74
C LEU A 58 -3.68 0.82 -15.62
N LYS A 59 -3.49 -0.34 -14.97
CA LYS A 59 -3.41 -1.62 -15.67
C LYS A 59 -4.40 -2.60 -15.07
N LEU A 60 -5.10 -3.32 -15.94
CA LEU A 60 -5.89 -4.48 -15.54
C LEU A 60 -4.96 -5.56 -15.00
N ASN A 61 -5.23 -5.97 -13.77
CA ASN A 61 -4.50 -7.05 -13.12
C ASN A 61 -5.14 -8.42 -13.43
N LYS A 62 -4.54 -9.51 -12.93
CA LYS A 62 -5.02 -10.87 -13.22
C LYS A 62 -6.42 -11.17 -12.68
N TYR A 63 -6.93 -10.34 -11.77
CA TYR A 63 -8.27 -10.40 -11.20
C TYR A 63 -9.27 -9.47 -11.90
N LYS A 64 -8.88 -8.89 -13.05
CA LYS A 64 -9.69 -7.96 -13.85
C LYS A 64 -10.08 -6.68 -13.10
N LEU A 65 -9.21 -6.24 -12.17
CA LEU A 65 -9.36 -4.97 -11.48
C LEU A 65 -8.27 -4.00 -11.96
N GLU A 66 -8.65 -2.74 -12.13
CA GLU A 66 -7.70 -1.68 -12.46
C GLU A 66 -6.88 -1.32 -11.22
N ALA A 67 -5.57 -1.26 -11.38
CA ALA A 67 -4.64 -0.86 -10.34
C ALA A 67 -3.55 0.07 -10.89
N PRO A 68 -2.98 0.96 -10.05
CA PRO A 68 -1.86 1.80 -10.43
C PRO A 68 -0.68 0.98 -10.94
N TYR A 69 -0.18 1.37 -12.12
CA TYR A 69 1.00 0.75 -12.71
C TYR A 69 1.64 1.74 -13.67
N ILE A 70 2.87 2.18 -13.40
CA ILE A 70 3.65 3.01 -14.31
C ILE A 70 4.31 2.05 -15.32
N PRO A 71 3.91 2.04 -16.59
CA PRO A 71 4.33 1.00 -17.53
C PRO A 71 5.65 1.33 -18.21
N GLU A 72 5.92 2.61 -18.43
CA GLU A 72 7.03 3.09 -19.26
C GLU A 72 7.73 4.30 -18.65
N THR A 73 8.90 4.61 -19.19
CA THR A 73 9.63 5.84 -18.86
C THR A 73 8.85 7.04 -19.38
N THR A 74 8.62 8.03 -18.53
CA THR A 74 7.87 9.23 -18.92
C THR A 74 8.41 10.49 -18.25
N THR A 75 8.00 11.64 -18.76
CA THR A 75 8.34 12.96 -18.23
C THR A 75 7.06 13.71 -17.89
N LEU A 76 6.92 14.09 -16.63
CA LEU A 76 5.82 14.91 -16.16
C LEU A 76 6.28 16.37 -16.13
N LYS A 77 5.53 17.24 -16.79
CA LYS A 77 5.70 18.69 -16.74
C LYS A 77 4.55 19.29 -15.94
N MET A 78 4.90 20.09 -14.95
CA MET A 78 3.94 20.77 -14.08
C MET A 78 4.29 22.24 -14.07
N SER A 79 3.34 23.09 -14.45
CA SER A 79 3.65 24.51 -14.63
C SER A 79 2.47 25.43 -14.34
N ASN A 80 2.82 26.64 -13.95
CA ASN A 80 1.94 27.80 -13.97
C ASN A 80 2.73 29.03 -14.44
N LYS A 81 2.17 30.24 -14.30
CA LYS A 81 2.84 31.47 -14.74
C LYS A 81 4.18 31.77 -14.04
N LYS A 82 4.41 31.22 -12.84
CA LYS A 82 5.56 31.54 -11.97
C LYS A 82 6.53 30.39 -11.81
N THR A 83 6.07 29.15 -11.97
CA THR A 83 6.82 27.95 -11.67
C THR A 83 6.73 26.96 -12.82
N ASN A 84 7.83 26.25 -13.06
CA ASN A 84 7.89 25.16 -14.01
C ASN A 84 8.78 24.07 -13.41
N ALA A 85 8.20 22.88 -13.21
CA ALA A 85 8.88 21.71 -12.72
C ALA A 85 8.75 20.58 -13.74
N THR A 86 9.84 19.85 -13.91
CA THR A 86 9.89 18.63 -14.72
C THR A 86 10.30 17.47 -13.82
N PHE A 87 9.54 16.38 -13.87
CA PHE A 87 9.85 15.13 -13.19
C PHE A 87 10.09 14.04 -14.22
N ASN A 88 11.23 13.37 -14.14
CA ASN A 88 11.52 12.22 -15.00
C ASN A 88 11.26 10.95 -14.20
N LEU A 89 10.44 10.07 -14.75
CA LEU A 89 10.11 8.75 -14.22
C LEU A 89 10.79 7.73 -15.13
N GLU A 90 11.97 7.23 -14.74
CA GLU A 90 12.72 6.25 -15.51
C GLU A 90 12.37 4.82 -15.07
N LYS A 91 11.75 4.05 -15.97
CA LYS A 91 11.32 2.67 -15.72
C LYS A 91 12.44 1.67 -16.03
N LYS A 92 12.76 0.81 -15.06
CA LYS A 92 13.66 -0.36 -15.23
C LYS A 92 13.11 -1.56 -14.47
N GLY A 93 12.75 -2.64 -15.18
CA GLY A 93 12.12 -3.80 -14.54
C GLY A 93 10.86 -3.39 -13.77
N SER A 94 10.64 -3.87 -12.55
CA SER A 94 9.51 -3.48 -11.69
C SER A 94 9.70 -2.17 -10.91
N LYS A 95 10.73 -1.37 -11.24
CA LYS A 95 11.11 -0.16 -10.50
C LYS A 95 11.03 1.10 -11.37
N VAL A 96 10.72 2.22 -10.73
CA VAL A 96 10.72 3.56 -11.32
C VAL A 96 11.64 4.45 -10.50
N THR A 97 12.60 5.09 -11.16
CA THR A 97 13.44 6.12 -10.58
C THR A 97 12.86 7.49 -10.91
N TYR A 98 12.50 8.24 -9.88
CA TYR A 98 11.99 9.60 -9.98
C TYR A 98 13.13 10.59 -9.79
N SER A 99 13.22 11.59 -10.65
CA SER A 99 14.14 12.71 -10.53
C SER A 99 13.42 14.00 -10.92
N SER A 100 13.98 15.16 -10.56
CA SER A 100 13.34 16.45 -10.84
C SER A 100 14.30 17.58 -11.22
N THR A 101 13.78 18.50 -12.02
CA THR A 101 14.35 19.81 -12.34
C THR A 101 13.29 20.86 -12.07
N GLY A 102 13.58 21.85 -11.22
CA GLY A 102 12.60 22.90 -10.85
C GLY A 102 11.54 22.48 -9.81
N GLY A 103 11.68 21.28 -9.23
CA GLY A 103 10.88 20.77 -8.12
C GLY A 103 11.73 19.91 -7.18
N SER A 104 11.10 19.16 -6.28
CA SER A 104 11.76 18.17 -5.42
C SER A 104 11.01 16.84 -5.38
N VAL A 105 11.74 15.77 -5.09
CA VAL A 105 11.25 14.40 -4.97
C VAL A 105 11.67 13.86 -3.62
N GLN A 106 10.76 13.19 -2.92
CA GLN A 106 11.04 12.50 -1.66
C GLN A 106 10.14 11.28 -1.52
N VAL A 107 10.54 10.33 -0.66
CA VAL A 107 9.66 9.22 -0.27
C VAL A 107 8.90 9.59 1.00
N SER A 108 7.61 9.30 1.01
CA SER A 108 6.80 9.28 2.22
C SER A 108 6.90 7.88 2.84
N ARG A 109 7.03 7.83 4.17
CA ARG A 109 7.06 6.57 4.92
C ARG A 109 6.03 6.59 6.03
N GLY A 110 5.49 5.41 6.31
CA GLY A 110 4.53 5.12 7.37
C GLY A 110 4.62 3.64 7.70
N TRP A 111 4.51 3.28 8.99
CA TRP A 111 4.61 1.88 9.44
C TRP A 111 5.86 1.14 8.94
N GLY A 112 7.00 1.83 8.85
CA GLY A 112 8.26 1.27 8.35
C GLY A 112 8.33 1.01 6.84
N ILE A 113 7.25 1.25 6.08
CA ILE A 113 7.20 1.01 4.63
C ILE A 113 7.17 2.33 3.84
N ILE A 114 7.52 2.28 2.55
CA ILE A 114 7.30 3.39 1.62
C ILE A 114 5.81 3.46 1.32
N THR A 115 5.18 4.61 1.51
CA THR A 115 3.75 4.77 1.25
C THR A 115 3.52 5.46 -0.09
N SER A 116 4.36 6.43 -0.44
CA SER A 116 4.27 7.13 -1.71
C SER A 116 5.58 7.83 -2.08
N VAL A 117 5.70 8.22 -3.34
CA VAL A 117 6.65 9.25 -3.77
C VAL A 117 5.95 10.59 -3.75
N VAL A 118 6.56 11.62 -3.18
CA VAL A 118 6.00 12.97 -3.12
C VAL A 118 6.74 13.86 -4.11
N LEU A 119 6.01 14.40 -5.08
CA LEU A 119 6.50 15.34 -6.09
C LEU A 119 6.05 16.74 -5.71
N THR A 120 7.00 17.62 -5.41
CA THR A 120 6.72 18.96 -4.87
C THR A 120 7.14 20.04 -5.87
N VAL A 121 6.26 21.01 -6.12
CA VAL A 121 6.48 22.12 -7.04
C VAL A 121 6.35 23.46 -6.31
N GLY A 122 7.43 24.26 -6.33
CA GLY A 122 7.52 25.54 -5.65
C GLY A 122 8.20 25.48 -4.27
N ALA A 123 8.66 26.64 -3.77
CA ALA A 123 9.49 26.74 -2.55
C ALA A 123 8.70 26.76 -1.23
N THR A 124 7.38 26.97 -1.29
CA THR A 124 6.48 27.17 -0.12
C THR A 124 5.38 26.13 -0.02
N SER A 125 5.38 25.10 -0.86
CA SER A 125 4.54 23.92 -0.67
C SER A 125 5.11 23.09 0.48
N HIS A 126 4.98 23.61 1.68
CA HIS A 126 5.05 22.80 2.88
C HIS A 126 3.78 21.95 2.89
N LEU A 127 3.91 20.67 3.26
CA LEU A 127 2.79 19.96 3.85
C LEU A 127 2.22 20.92 4.90
N HIS A 128 0.93 21.28 4.80
CA HIS A 128 0.27 21.75 6.00
C HIS A 128 0.56 20.66 7.04
N ALA A 129 1.22 21.03 8.15
CA ALA A 129 1.54 20.14 9.24
C ALA A 129 0.25 19.74 10.01
N GLU A 130 -0.83 19.45 9.29
CA GLU A 130 -1.84 18.57 9.80
C GLU A 130 -1.20 17.19 9.78
N ALA A 131 -1.02 16.63 10.98
CA ALA A 131 -0.65 15.25 11.19
C ALA A 131 -1.38 14.35 10.18
N PRO A 132 -0.78 13.22 9.74
CA PRO A 132 -1.46 12.29 8.86
C PRO A 132 -2.86 12.06 9.41
N SER A 133 -3.89 12.38 8.63
CA SER A 133 -5.24 11.94 8.96
C SER A 133 -5.22 10.43 8.79
N VAL A 134 -4.79 9.73 9.84
CA VAL A 134 -5.10 8.32 10.04
C VAL A 134 -6.61 8.30 10.11
N ILE A 135 -7.24 8.01 8.99
CA ILE A 135 -8.68 7.82 8.96
C ILE A 135 -8.87 6.40 9.46
N ASP A 136 -9.37 6.29 10.69
CA ASP A 136 -9.80 5.02 11.26
C ASP A 136 -11.01 4.58 10.45
N GLY A 137 -10.80 3.62 9.56
CA GLY A 137 -11.83 3.05 8.72
C GLY A 137 -12.69 2.07 9.50
N GLU A 138 -13.87 1.79 8.94
CA GLU A 138 -14.71 0.68 9.38
C GLU A 138 -13.85 -0.57 9.60
N ASN A 139 -14.05 -1.22 10.75
CA ASN A 139 -13.39 -2.48 11.11
C ASN A 139 -11.89 -2.39 11.44
N GLY A 140 -11.41 -1.19 11.80
CA GLY A 140 -10.03 -0.99 12.26
C GLY A 140 -8.99 -1.06 11.15
N ILE A 141 -9.38 -0.86 9.89
CA ILE A 141 -8.43 -0.58 8.80
C ILE A 141 -8.11 0.90 8.81
N LYS A 142 -6.84 1.22 9.00
CA LYS A 142 -6.30 2.58 8.99
C LYS A 142 -5.68 2.86 7.64
N TYR A 143 -6.07 3.96 7.00
CA TYR A 143 -5.48 4.39 5.73
C TYR A 143 -4.55 5.58 5.96
N LEU A 144 -3.39 5.57 5.28
CA LEU A 144 -2.48 6.71 5.27
C LEU A 144 -2.68 7.54 4.00
N VAL A 145 -2.93 8.83 4.22
CA VAL A 145 -2.80 9.90 3.22
C VAL A 145 -1.39 10.49 3.37
N ALA A 146 -0.68 10.76 2.26
CA ALA A 146 0.77 11.02 2.27
C ALA A 146 1.21 11.99 3.39
N GLY A 147 2.29 11.64 4.10
CA GLY A 147 2.78 12.32 5.29
C GLY A 147 3.92 11.52 5.94
N SER A 148 4.83 12.21 6.62
CA SER A 148 6.10 11.64 7.10
C SER A 148 6.00 11.13 8.54
N ASP A 149 5.64 9.87 8.75
CA ASP A 149 5.85 9.18 10.03
C ASP A 149 6.82 8.01 9.82
N ALA A 150 8.11 8.32 9.95
CA ALA A 150 9.16 7.32 9.89
C ALA A 150 9.30 6.63 11.25
N ARG A 151 8.47 5.61 11.50
CA ARG A 151 8.76 4.62 12.55
C ARG A 151 9.57 3.48 11.94
N SER A 152 10.75 3.23 12.49
CA SER A 152 11.53 2.03 12.17
C SER A 152 11.01 0.88 13.02
N TYR A 153 10.56 -0.17 12.35
CA TYR A 153 10.20 -1.44 12.96
C TYR A 153 11.17 -2.48 12.39
N SER A 154 11.63 -3.41 13.23
CA SER A 154 12.30 -4.63 12.79
C SER A 154 11.33 -5.78 12.93
N GLY A 155 10.97 -6.45 11.84
CA GLY A 155 10.15 -7.66 11.91
C GLY A 155 10.97 -8.94 12.00
N GLU A 156 10.26 -10.05 12.18
CA GLU A 156 10.78 -11.41 12.29
C GLU A 156 10.26 -12.29 11.15
N ASP A 157 10.96 -13.39 10.85
CA ASP A 157 10.51 -14.39 9.85
C ASP A 157 9.48 -15.36 10.44
N SER A 158 9.40 -15.47 11.77
CA SER A 158 8.46 -16.36 12.45
C SER A 158 8.14 -15.86 13.85
N ILE A 159 6.88 -15.99 14.22
CA ILE A 159 6.35 -15.64 15.54
C ILE A 159 5.42 -16.75 16.05
N GLU A 160 5.09 -16.71 17.33
CA GLU A 160 4.03 -17.53 17.92
C GLU A 160 3.02 -16.62 18.63
N ILE A 161 1.74 -16.82 18.36
CA ILE A 161 0.63 -16.06 18.95
C ILE A 161 -0.40 -17.00 19.55
N SER A 162 -1.30 -16.47 20.39
CA SER A 162 -2.48 -17.20 20.85
C SER A 162 -3.46 -17.46 19.70
N ASP A 163 -4.17 -18.59 19.72
CA ASP A 163 -5.13 -18.99 18.67
C ASP A 163 -6.42 -18.16 18.64
N ASP A 164 -6.67 -17.34 19.67
CA ASP A 164 -7.74 -16.35 19.75
C ASP A 164 -7.32 -14.94 19.25
N THR A 165 -6.08 -14.79 18.81
CA THR A 165 -5.54 -13.51 18.34
C THR A 165 -5.80 -13.33 16.85
N TYR A 166 -6.46 -12.24 16.48
CA TYR A 166 -6.57 -11.85 15.07
C TYR A 166 -5.21 -11.38 14.54
N PHE A 167 -4.89 -11.78 13.31
CA PHE A 167 -3.76 -11.18 12.58
C PHE A 167 -4.21 -9.95 11.78
N THR A 168 -3.27 -9.06 11.48
CA THR A 168 -3.53 -7.81 10.76
C THR A 168 -2.56 -7.64 9.59
N PHE A 169 -2.78 -6.65 8.72
CA PHE A 169 -1.83 -6.35 7.63
C PHE A 169 -1.38 -4.89 7.60
N VAL A 170 -0.11 -4.70 7.24
CA VAL A 170 0.44 -3.45 6.72
C VAL A 170 0.84 -3.63 5.25
N THR A 171 0.35 -2.74 4.38
CA THR A 171 0.65 -2.80 2.95
C THR A 171 0.57 -1.45 2.24
N ASN A 172 1.37 -1.27 1.19
CA ASN A 172 1.31 -0.17 0.22
C ASN A 172 0.82 -0.62 -1.17
N THR A 173 0.23 -1.82 -1.26
CA THR A 173 -0.29 -2.39 -2.50
C THR A 173 -1.64 -3.06 -2.27
N ASN A 174 -2.36 -3.32 -3.36
CA ASN A 174 -3.46 -4.27 -3.33
C ASN A 174 -2.91 -5.66 -2.97
N MET A 175 -3.67 -6.41 -2.19
CA MET A 175 -3.36 -7.80 -1.86
C MET A 175 -4.50 -8.70 -2.32
N TYR A 176 -4.15 -9.80 -2.94
CA TYR A 176 -5.08 -10.85 -3.35
C TYR A 176 -4.70 -12.14 -2.66
N PHE A 177 -5.70 -12.77 -2.06
CA PHE A 177 -5.49 -13.89 -1.15
C PHE A 177 -5.90 -15.19 -1.81
N SER A 178 -5.13 -16.23 -1.52
CA SER A 178 -5.54 -17.63 -1.70
C SER A 178 -4.95 -18.46 -0.58
N VAL A 179 -5.52 -19.63 -0.32
CA VAL A 179 -5.01 -20.54 0.71
C VAL A 179 -4.67 -21.89 0.07
N GLU A 180 -3.51 -22.42 0.45
CA GLU A 180 -3.00 -23.73 0.06
C GLU A 180 -2.95 -24.66 1.29
N ASN A 181 -2.86 -25.98 1.05
CA ASN A 181 -2.59 -27.04 2.03
C ASN A 181 -3.66 -27.30 3.11
N ASN A 182 -4.72 -26.49 3.18
CA ASN A 182 -5.86 -26.75 4.08
C ASN A 182 -7.18 -26.27 3.44
N SER A 183 -8.08 -27.20 3.10
CA SER A 183 -9.36 -26.88 2.46
C SER A 183 -10.39 -26.27 3.41
N ALA A 184 -10.18 -26.37 4.72
CA ALA A 184 -11.02 -25.72 5.73
C ALA A 184 -10.63 -24.24 5.92
N ALA A 185 -9.46 -23.83 5.43
CA ALA A 185 -8.95 -22.48 5.58
C ALA A 185 -9.39 -21.55 4.44
N ALA A 186 -9.83 -20.36 4.79
CA ALA A 186 -10.02 -19.23 3.89
C ALA A 186 -9.75 -17.92 4.64
N ILE A 187 -9.51 -16.81 3.96
CA ILE A 187 -9.30 -15.53 4.66
C ILE A 187 -10.65 -14.93 5.00
N TYR A 188 -10.85 -14.63 6.28
CA TYR A 188 -11.99 -13.87 6.78
C TYR A 188 -11.49 -12.58 7.39
N MET A 189 -12.30 -11.53 7.25
CA MET A 189 -12.10 -10.25 7.90
C MET A 189 -13.30 -9.95 8.77
N MET A 190 -13.07 -9.46 9.99
CA MET A 190 -14.13 -8.91 10.82
C MET A 190 -14.68 -7.65 10.14
N ILE A 191 -15.96 -7.67 9.74
CA ILE A 191 -16.69 -6.55 9.14
C ILE A 191 -17.99 -6.37 9.91
N SER A 192 -18.18 -5.21 10.54
CA SER A 192 -19.37 -4.88 11.35
C SER A 192 -19.74 -5.97 12.37
N ASN A 193 -18.73 -6.49 13.10
CA ASN A 193 -18.86 -7.58 14.07
C ASN A 193 -19.28 -8.93 13.48
N LYS A 194 -18.89 -9.21 12.24
CA LYS A 194 -19.07 -10.51 11.61
C LYS A 194 -17.83 -10.89 10.82
N LEU A 195 -17.40 -12.15 10.92
CA LEU A 195 -16.38 -12.70 10.04
C LEU A 195 -16.95 -12.91 8.62
N GLU A 196 -16.47 -12.11 7.67
CA GLU A 196 -16.83 -12.23 6.25
C GLU A 196 -15.63 -12.73 5.45
N LYS A 197 -15.89 -13.71 4.57
CA LYS A 197 -14.85 -14.24 3.69
C LYS A 197 -14.42 -13.13 2.71
N VAL A 198 -13.12 -12.89 2.62
CA VAL A 198 -12.53 -11.91 1.71
C VAL A 198 -11.46 -12.56 0.82
N GLU A 199 -11.43 -12.19 -0.45
CA GLU A 199 -10.47 -12.70 -1.43
C GLU A 199 -9.38 -11.67 -1.75
N ASN A 200 -9.54 -10.44 -1.28
CA ASN A 200 -8.62 -9.37 -1.53
C ASN A 200 -8.73 -8.28 -0.45
N ARG A 201 -7.70 -7.43 -0.41
CA ARG A 201 -7.69 -6.15 0.25
C ARG A 201 -7.28 -5.10 -0.79
N MET A 202 -8.26 -4.33 -1.25
CA MET A 202 -8.02 -3.21 -2.15
C MET A 202 -7.47 -2.03 -1.36
N LEU A 203 -6.33 -1.51 -1.80
CA LEU A 203 -5.75 -0.32 -1.24
C LEU A 203 -6.54 0.89 -1.74
N LEU A 204 -7.08 1.68 -0.80
CA LEU A 204 -7.86 2.89 -1.10
C LEU A 204 -7.07 4.20 -0.90
N GLY A 205 -6.02 4.17 -0.07
CA GLY A 205 -5.07 5.28 0.13
C GLY A 205 -3.69 5.00 -0.50
N PHE A 206 -2.65 5.58 0.09
CA PHE A 206 -1.25 5.30 -0.28
C PHE A 206 -0.70 4.03 0.39
N ALA A 207 -1.16 3.78 1.61
CA ALA A 207 -0.88 2.58 2.37
C ALA A 207 -2.05 2.31 3.33
N SER A 208 -2.10 1.09 3.87
CA SER A 208 -3.07 0.72 4.89
C SER A 208 -2.44 -0.16 5.96
N GLN A 209 -2.87 0.00 7.21
CA GLN A 209 -2.56 -0.84 8.35
C GLN A 209 -3.85 -1.39 8.96
N GLY A 210 -3.79 -2.55 9.60
CA GLY A 210 -4.84 -3.03 10.49
C GLY A 210 -5.78 -4.00 9.80
N GLY A 211 -7.06 -3.93 10.16
CA GLY A 211 -8.05 -4.98 9.92
C GLY A 211 -7.83 -6.17 10.86
N ARG A 212 -8.90 -6.93 11.14
CA ARG A 212 -8.85 -8.13 11.99
C ARG A 212 -9.15 -9.34 11.13
N TYR A 213 -8.16 -10.17 10.89
CA TYR A 213 -8.25 -11.32 10.00
C TYR A 213 -8.14 -12.66 10.74
N ALA A 214 -8.79 -13.66 10.17
CA ALA A 214 -8.83 -15.03 10.63
C ALA A 214 -8.74 -15.99 9.42
N LEU A 215 -8.43 -17.26 9.67
CA LEU A 215 -8.42 -18.33 8.67
C LEU A 215 -9.71 -19.17 8.66
N THR A 216 -10.65 -18.90 9.56
CA THR A 216 -12.00 -19.47 9.59
C THR A 216 -13.06 -18.38 9.73
N GLY A 217 -14.32 -18.72 9.49
CA GLY A 217 -15.47 -17.86 9.75
C GLY A 217 -16.07 -18.02 11.14
N ASP A 218 -15.37 -18.69 12.05
CA ASP A 218 -15.81 -18.97 13.42
C ASP A 218 -15.01 -18.11 14.41
N GLU A 219 -15.71 -17.20 15.10
CA GLU A 219 -15.10 -16.26 16.04
C GLU A 219 -14.48 -16.94 17.28
N GLU A 220 -14.91 -18.16 17.59
CA GLU A 220 -14.36 -18.96 18.69
C GLU A 220 -13.17 -19.82 18.23
N ASN A 221 -12.96 -19.98 16.91
CA ASN A 221 -11.95 -20.86 16.33
C ASN A 221 -11.26 -20.20 15.12
N LEU A 222 -10.54 -19.09 15.33
CA LEU A 222 -10.01 -18.24 14.25
C LEU A 222 -9.10 -18.96 13.25
N TYR A 223 -8.51 -20.09 13.62
CA TYR A 223 -7.59 -20.86 12.78
C TYR A 223 -8.05 -22.32 12.69
N PRO A 224 -8.06 -22.93 11.49
CA PRO A 224 -8.35 -24.36 11.38
C PRO A 224 -7.18 -25.17 11.95
N GLU A 225 -7.46 -26.37 12.45
CA GLU A 225 -6.45 -27.28 12.97
C GLU A 225 -5.38 -27.60 11.91
N GLY A 226 -4.12 -27.66 12.34
CA GLY A 226 -2.99 -28.05 11.50
C GLY A 226 -2.39 -26.90 10.70
N ILE A 227 -1.81 -27.23 9.55
CA ILE A 227 -1.03 -26.30 8.74
C ILE A 227 -1.89 -25.70 7.63
N SER A 228 -1.94 -24.38 7.55
CA SER A 228 -2.52 -23.62 6.45
C SER A 228 -1.47 -22.70 5.83
N THR A 229 -1.50 -22.50 4.51
CA THR A 229 -0.58 -21.56 3.85
C THR A 229 -1.36 -20.46 3.16
N LEU A 230 -1.30 -19.24 3.70
CA LEU A 230 -1.78 -18.03 3.02
C LEU A 230 -0.80 -17.66 1.92
N VAL A 231 -1.33 -17.44 0.73
CA VAL A 231 -0.62 -16.87 -0.41
C VAL A 231 -1.14 -15.47 -0.65
N ILE A 232 -0.22 -14.51 -0.67
CA ILE A 232 -0.48 -13.11 -1.00
C ILE A 232 0.10 -12.83 -2.39
N ASP A 233 -0.67 -12.17 -3.24
CA ASP A 233 -0.27 -11.72 -4.57
C ASP A 233 -0.62 -10.23 -4.74
N ASP A 234 0.24 -9.47 -5.41
CA ASP A 234 0.02 -8.04 -5.68
C ASP A 234 -0.97 -7.75 -6.84
N GLY A 235 -1.49 -8.79 -7.48
CA GLY A 235 -2.39 -8.74 -8.64
C GLY A 235 -1.66 -8.85 -9.98
N PHE A 236 -0.36 -8.58 -10.03
CA PHE A 236 0.48 -8.69 -11.21
C PHE A 236 1.42 -9.91 -11.16
N SER A 237 1.43 -10.64 -10.04
CA SER A 237 2.32 -11.76 -9.76
C SER A 237 3.81 -11.43 -9.83
N GLU A 238 4.15 -10.14 -9.74
CA GLU A 238 5.53 -9.66 -9.66
C GLU A 238 6.02 -9.74 -8.20
N SER A 239 5.14 -9.46 -7.24
CA SER A 239 5.40 -9.57 -5.81
C SER A 239 4.40 -10.53 -5.17
N ARG A 240 4.93 -11.57 -4.50
CA ARG A 240 4.14 -12.63 -3.85
C ARG A 240 4.74 -12.98 -2.50
N ALA A 241 3.94 -13.55 -1.60
CA ALA A 241 4.41 -14.14 -0.36
C ALA A 241 3.64 -15.43 -0.04
N LYS A 242 4.32 -16.37 0.64
CA LYS A 242 3.72 -17.55 1.26
C LYS A 242 3.94 -17.50 2.76
N ILE A 243 2.85 -17.46 3.51
CA ILE A 243 2.84 -17.36 4.98
C ILE A 243 2.18 -18.62 5.52
N GLU A 244 2.91 -19.40 6.30
CA GLU A 244 2.40 -20.59 6.97
C GLU A 244 1.81 -20.22 8.33
N PHE A 245 0.66 -20.82 8.64
CA PHE A 245 0.04 -20.82 9.95
C PHE A 245 -0.03 -22.28 10.41
N ASN A 246 0.70 -22.61 11.45
CA ASN A 246 0.67 -23.94 12.07
C ASN A 246 -0.07 -23.83 13.41
N HIS A 247 -1.34 -24.23 13.41
CA HIS A 247 -2.21 -24.16 14.57
C HIS A 247 -2.10 -25.44 15.41
N ASN A 248 -1.64 -25.27 16.65
CA ASN A 248 -1.58 -26.31 17.67
C ASN A 248 -2.73 -26.14 18.68
N THR A 249 -3.79 -26.92 18.50
CA THR A 249 -5.01 -26.89 19.32
C THR A 249 -4.77 -27.34 20.77
N PHE A 250 -3.72 -28.11 21.04
CA PHE A 250 -3.38 -28.54 22.39
C PHE A 250 -2.77 -27.40 23.21
N ASN A 251 -1.89 -26.61 22.60
CA ASN A 251 -1.25 -25.46 23.25
C ASN A 251 -2.04 -24.16 23.10
N LYS A 252 -3.08 -24.14 22.26
CA LYS A 252 -3.84 -22.94 21.88
C LYS A 252 -2.96 -21.85 21.28
N THR A 253 -2.02 -22.26 20.43
CA THR A 253 -1.09 -21.36 19.78
C THR A 253 -1.04 -21.56 18.28
N VAL A 254 -0.71 -20.49 17.57
CA VAL A 254 -0.46 -20.51 16.14
C VAL A 254 0.94 -19.98 15.88
N LYS A 255 1.77 -20.81 15.28
CA LYS A 255 3.06 -20.37 14.76
C LYS A 255 2.85 -19.82 13.35
N ILE A 256 3.18 -18.54 13.16
CA ILE A 256 3.13 -17.87 11.85
C ILE A 256 4.57 -17.78 11.34
N SER A 257 4.81 -18.20 10.09
CA SER A 257 6.13 -18.17 9.49
C SER A 257 6.11 -17.77 8.02
N ILE A 258 7.01 -16.87 7.63
CA ILE A 258 7.25 -16.52 6.24
C ILE A 258 8.04 -17.67 5.59
N LYS A 259 7.47 -18.29 4.56
CA LYS A 259 8.13 -19.39 3.83
C LYS A 259 8.89 -18.90 2.61
N SER A 260 8.35 -17.90 1.92
CA SER A 260 8.99 -17.26 0.79
C SER A 260 8.29 -15.94 0.46
N HIS A 261 9.02 -15.00 -0.14
CA HIS A 261 8.43 -13.81 -0.75
C HIS A 261 9.32 -13.25 -1.86
N SER A 262 8.72 -12.45 -2.74
CA SER A 262 9.39 -11.60 -3.73
C SER A 262 9.03 -10.11 -3.59
N ALA A 263 8.31 -9.75 -2.53
CA ALA A 263 8.07 -8.36 -2.15
C ALA A 263 9.34 -7.73 -1.57
N ASP A 264 9.46 -6.40 -1.67
CA ASP A 264 10.57 -5.63 -1.12
C ASP A 264 10.64 -5.75 0.41
N VAL A 265 9.47 -5.76 1.05
CA VAL A 265 9.34 -5.97 2.49
C VAL A 265 8.28 -7.03 2.73
N CYS A 266 8.67 -8.11 3.41
CA CYS A 266 7.76 -9.09 3.97
C CYS A 266 8.31 -9.51 5.32
N GLU A 267 7.62 -9.18 6.40
CA GLU A 267 8.08 -9.43 7.78
C GLU A 267 6.89 -9.53 8.73
N LEU A 268 7.10 -10.12 9.91
CA LEU A 268 6.09 -10.26 10.96
C LEU A 268 6.43 -9.31 12.12
N ARG A 269 5.41 -8.62 12.66
CA ARG A 269 5.55 -7.71 13.80
C ARG A 269 4.42 -7.96 14.78
N ASP A 270 4.67 -8.69 15.87
CA ASP A 270 3.57 -9.27 16.66
C ASP A 270 2.58 -9.98 15.71
N SER A 271 1.27 -9.89 15.88
CA SER A 271 0.30 -10.48 14.94
C SER A 271 0.12 -9.73 13.59
N GLU A 272 0.97 -8.76 13.26
CA GLU A 272 0.92 -7.99 12.01
C GLU A 272 1.79 -8.63 10.92
N ILE A 273 1.19 -8.86 9.75
CA ILE A 273 1.89 -9.27 8.53
C ILE A 273 2.16 -8.03 7.68
N VAL A 274 3.42 -7.70 7.48
CA VAL A 274 3.83 -6.62 6.58
C VAL A 274 4.05 -7.21 5.20
N PHE A 275 3.41 -6.66 4.17
CA PHE A 275 3.63 -7.01 2.77
C PHE A 275 3.64 -5.74 1.92
N ALA A 276 4.82 -5.31 1.49
CA ALA A 276 5.01 -4.03 0.80
C ALA A 276 6.06 -4.07 -0.31
N LEU A 277 5.91 -3.12 -1.25
CA LEU A 277 6.67 -2.97 -2.49
C LEU A 277 7.72 -1.85 -2.47
#